data_AF-A0A1X7SGQ4-F1
#
_entry.id   AF-A0A1X7SGQ4-F1
#
_cell.length_a   1.000
_cell.length_b   1.000
_cell.length_c   1.000
_cell.angle_alpha   90.00
_cell.angle_beta   90.00
_cell.angle_gamma   90.00
#
_symmetry.space_group_name_H-M   'P 1'
#
loop_
_entity.id
_entity.type
_entity.pdbx_description
1 polymer ?
#
loop_
_entity_poly.entity_id
_entity_poly.type
_entity_poly.pdbx_seq_one_letter_code
_entity_poly.pdbx_strand_id
1 'polypeptide(L)'
;MDHALKMWDLQTDEYTDIIRQSYEHVKGSKESFPILEVHFPKYSTREIHRNYIDCVRWFGRLAFSKSCENSLILWRPPRPDNKPQQKSFQVLQKFEVPNCEIWYIRFAMDRKMK
;
A
#
# COMPACT_ATOMS: atom_id res chain seq x y z
N MET A 1 13.39 6.23 12.02
CA MET A 1 11.96 6.12 11.65
C MET A 1 11.89 5.42 10.30
N ASP A 2 10.97 4.49 10.11
CA ASP A 2 10.79 3.77 8.85
C ASP A 2 10.03 4.63 7.83
N HIS A 3 10.49 4.60 6.59
CA HIS A 3 9.90 5.29 5.43
C HIS A 3 9.59 4.25 4.35
N ALA A 4 9.11 3.09 4.79
CA ALA A 4 8.94 1.93 3.95
C ALA A 4 7.53 1.88 3.36
N LEU A 5 7.43 1.66 2.06
CA LEU A 5 6.21 1.24 1.38
C LEU A 5 6.28 -0.27 1.16
N LYS A 6 5.29 -0.98 1.67
CA LYS A 6 5.20 -2.44 1.60
C LYS A 6 3.92 -2.85 0.87
N MET A 7 3.99 -3.94 0.12
CA MET A 7 2.86 -4.49 -0.60
C MET A 7 2.66 -5.95 -0.25
N TRP A 8 1.41 -6.31 0.01
CA TRP A 8 0.95 -7.68 0.22
C TRP A 8 -0.05 -7.98 -0.89
N ASP A 9 0.09 -9.15 -1.50
CA ASP A 9 -0.80 -9.60 -2.56
C ASP A 9 -1.79 -10.59 -1.98
N LEU A 10 -3.02 -10.15 -1.78
CA LEU A 10 -4.07 -10.96 -1.14
C LEU A 10 -4.68 -12.02 -2.07
N GLN A 11 -4.20 -12.15 -3.32
CA GLN A 11 -4.75 -13.07 -4.32
C GLN A 11 -4.04 -14.42 -4.36
N THR A 12 -3.58 -14.93 -3.21
CA THR A 12 -3.06 -16.30 -3.11
C THR A 12 -4.17 -17.25 -2.67
N ASP A 13 -4.01 -18.54 -2.97
CA ASP A 13 -4.95 -19.58 -2.54
C ASP A 13 -5.08 -19.60 -1.01
N GLU A 14 -3.96 -19.49 -0.30
CA GLU A 14 -3.89 -19.42 1.17
C GLU A 14 -4.73 -18.27 1.74
N TYR A 15 -4.59 -17.04 1.18
CA TYR A 15 -5.38 -15.89 1.64
C TYR A 15 -6.86 -16.06 1.32
N THR A 16 -7.17 -16.56 0.13
CA THR A 16 -8.55 -16.76 -0.31
C THR A 16 -9.26 -17.79 0.56
N ASP A 17 -8.58 -18.89 0.92
CA ASP A 17 -9.10 -19.93 1.78
C ASP A 17 -9.35 -19.44 3.21
N ILE A 18 -8.40 -18.71 3.81
CA ILE A 18 -8.59 -18.15 5.16
C ILE A 18 -9.69 -17.09 5.19
N ILE A 19 -9.78 -16.23 4.16
CA ILE A 19 -10.88 -15.27 4.03
C ILE A 19 -12.22 -16.00 3.97
N ARG A 20 -12.33 -17.06 3.16
CA ARG A 20 -13.55 -17.89 3.11
C ARG A 20 -13.91 -18.48 4.47
N GLN A 21 -12.95 -19.12 5.14
CA GLN A 21 -13.14 -19.68 6.48
C GLN A 21 -13.59 -18.61 7.49
N SER A 22 -13.14 -17.36 7.35
CA SER A 22 -13.53 -16.26 8.23
C SER A 22 -15.03 -15.92 8.15
N TYR A 23 -15.66 -16.12 7.00
CA TYR A 23 -17.11 -15.93 6.83
C TYR A 23 -17.92 -17.11 7.38
N GLU A 24 -17.36 -18.31 7.34
CA GLU A 24 -17.98 -19.55 7.83
C GLU A 24 -17.81 -19.73 9.35
N HIS A 25 -16.89 -18.97 9.97
CA HIS A 25 -16.61 -19.06 11.39
C HIS A 25 -17.81 -18.61 12.25
N VAL A 26 -18.38 -19.54 13.00
CA VAL A 26 -19.59 -19.31 13.81
C VAL A 26 -19.26 -18.52 15.07
N LYS A 27 -19.95 -17.40 15.28
CA LYS A 27 -19.90 -16.64 16.54
C LYS A 27 -20.38 -17.53 17.69
N GLY A 28 -19.51 -17.76 18.69
CA GLY A 28 -19.78 -18.65 19.82
C GLY A 28 -19.21 -20.07 19.67
N SER A 29 -18.46 -20.33 18.59
CA SER A 29 -17.54 -21.47 18.48
C SER A 29 -16.67 -21.60 19.73
N LYS A 30 -16.45 -22.84 20.20
CA LYS A 30 -15.47 -23.13 21.26
C LYS A 30 -14.03 -23.01 20.78
N GLU A 31 -13.81 -23.16 19.48
CA GLU A 31 -12.51 -23.03 18.84
C GLU A 31 -12.30 -21.60 18.34
N SER A 32 -11.10 -21.06 18.55
CA SER A 32 -10.69 -19.77 18.01
C SER A 32 -10.48 -19.86 16.50
N PHE A 33 -10.78 -18.77 15.78
CA PHE A 33 -10.46 -18.67 14.36
C PHE A 33 -8.93 -18.83 14.12
N PRO A 34 -8.50 -19.70 13.19
CA PRO A 34 -7.09 -19.84 12.84
C PRO A 34 -6.60 -18.61 12.07
N ILE A 35 -5.96 -17.67 12.78
CA ILE A 35 -5.40 -16.46 12.18
C ILE A 35 -4.20 -16.84 11.31
N LEU A 36 -4.12 -16.24 10.13
CA LEU A 36 -2.96 -16.35 9.26
C LEU A 36 -1.94 -15.26 9.55
N GLU A 37 -0.70 -15.65 9.82
CA GLU A 37 0.40 -14.73 10.07
C GLU A 37 1.22 -14.48 8.79
N VAL A 38 1.23 -13.22 8.33
CA VAL A 38 1.93 -12.83 7.10
C VAL A 38 3.14 -11.96 7.43
N HIS A 39 4.28 -12.62 7.60
CA HIS A 39 5.53 -11.97 8.02
C HIS A 39 6.23 -11.18 6.90
N PHE A 40 6.10 -11.63 5.64
CA PHE A 40 6.86 -11.09 4.52
C PHE A 40 5.98 -10.41 3.49
N PRO A 41 6.22 -9.12 3.17
CA PRO A 41 5.53 -8.48 2.07
C PRO A 41 6.07 -9.01 0.74
N LYS A 42 5.21 -9.03 -0.29
CA LYS A 42 5.62 -9.33 -1.68
C LYS A 42 6.61 -8.30 -2.22
N TYR A 43 6.54 -7.07 -1.72
CA TYR A 43 7.46 -6.02 -2.06
C TYR A 43 7.66 -5.04 -0.91
N SER A 44 8.87 -4.49 -0.78
CA SER A 44 9.20 -3.42 0.17
C SER A 44 10.19 -2.46 -0.46
N THR A 45 9.96 -1.16 -0.36
CA THR A 45 10.90 -0.11 -0.77
C THR A 45 10.98 0.99 0.26
N ARG A 46 12.14 1.65 0.32
CA ARG A 46 12.44 2.80 1.17
C ARG A 46 12.94 4.00 0.36
N GLU A 47 12.89 3.90 -0.97
CA GLU A 47 13.58 4.85 -1.85
C GLU A 47 12.67 5.99 -2.35
N ILE A 48 11.37 5.94 -2.05
CA ILE A 48 10.39 6.91 -2.58
C ILE A 48 10.38 8.20 -1.74
N HIS A 49 10.43 8.08 -0.42
CA HIS A 49 10.41 9.19 0.53
C HIS A 49 11.61 9.07 1.48
N ARG A 50 12.09 10.20 2.00
CA ARG A 50 13.18 10.25 3.00
C ARG A 50 12.66 10.41 4.42
N ASN A 51 11.37 10.69 4.57
CA ASN A 51 10.71 10.93 5.85
C ASN A 51 9.44 10.06 6.00
N TYR A 52 8.75 10.20 7.12
CA TYR A 52 7.56 9.44 7.46
C TYR A 52 6.49 9.52 6.38
N ILE A 53 5.90 8.38 6.04
CA ILE A 53 4.85 8.29 5.04
C ILE A 53 3.53 8.21 5.79
N ASP A 54 2.77 9.29 5.75
CA ASP A 54 1.47 9.40 6.44
C ASP A 54 0.29 9.03 5.55
N CYS A 55 0.49 8.98 4.22
CA CYS A 55 -0.56 8.61 3.29
C CYS A 55 -0.06 7.82 2.08
N VAL A 56 -0.82 6.78 1.72
CA VAL A 56 -0.68 6.05 0.46
C VAL A 56 -2.06 5.69 -0.09
N ARG A 57 -2.23 5.77 -1.41
CA ARG A 57 -3.46 5.34 -2.10
C ARG A 57 -3.18 4.84 -3.50
N TRP A 58 -3.86 3.77 -3.86
CA TRP A 58 -3.91 3.28 -5.24
C TRP A 58 -4.62 4.27 -6.17
N PHE A 59 -4.02 4.51 -7.33
CA PHE A 59 -4.61 5.21 -8.46
C PHE A 59 -4.58 4.28 -9.68
N GLY A 60 -5.61 3.44 -9.76
CA GLY A 60 -5.65 2.31 -10.69
C GLY A 60 -4.43 1.42 -10.49
N ARG A 61 -3.55 1.44 -11.48
CA ARG A 61 -2.32 0.62 -11.54
C ARG A 61 -1.09 1.32 -10.93
N LEU A 62 -1.24 2.57 -10.51
CA LEU A 62 -0.22 3.42 -9.89
C LEU A 62 -0.55 3.63 -8.41
N ALA A 63 0.34 4.28 -7.67
CA ALA A 63 0.08 4.71 -6.30
C ALA A 63 0.53 6.16 -6.10
N PHE A 64 -0.27 6.89 -5.35
CA PHE A 64 0.12 8.13 -4.73
C PHE A 64 0.64 7.84 -3.33
N SER A 65 1.73 8.48 -2.93
CA SER A 65 2.19 8.53 -1.54
C SER A 65 2.65 9.93 -1.18
N LYS A 66 2.48 10.29 0.09
CA LYS A 66 2.85 11.60 0.63
C LYS A 66 3.64 11.39 1.92
N SER A 67 4.56 12.33 2.14
CA SER A 67 5.37 12.47 3.34
C SER A 67 5.34 13.94 3.80
N CYS A 68 6.15 14.32 4.77
CA CYS A 68 6.31 15.71 5.23
C CYS A 68 7.38 16.46 4.42
N GLU A 69 7.35 16.28 3.09
CA GLU A 69 8.38 16.74 2.15
C GLU A 69 7.80 17.77 1.15
N ASN A 70 6.69 18.43 1.52
CA ASN A 70 5.95 19.38 0.68
C ASN A 70 5.68 18.86 -0.74
N SER A 71 5.44 17.55 -0.83
CA SER A 71 5.22 16.90 -2.11
C SER A 71 4.39 15.63 -2.01
N LEU A 72 3.66 15.42 -3.09
CA LEU A 72 2.89 14.22 -3.39
C LEU A 72 3.59 13.48 -4.53
N ILE A 73 3.89 12.20 -4.35
CA ILE A 73 4.60 11.40 -5.34
C ILE A 73 3.64 10.41 -5.99
N LEU A 74 3.54 10.44 -7.32
CA LEU A 74 2.94 9.39 -8.12
C LEU A 74 4.02 8.43 -8.56
N TRP A 75 3.85 7.15 -8.25
CA TRP A 75 4.81 6.11 -8.57
C TRP A 75 4.11 4.83 -9.05
N ARG A 76 4.87 4.01 -9.76
CA ARG A 76 4.48 2.70 -10.24
C ARG A 76 5.15 1.63 -9.36
N PRO A 77 4.37 0.78 -8.69
CA PRO A 77 4.91 -0.38 -7.97
C PRO A 77 5.39 -1.49 -8.91
N PRO A 78 6.15 -2.47 -8.41
CA PRO A 78 6.56 -3.62 -9.19
C PRO A 78 5.35 -4.42 -9.63
N ARG A 79 5.49 -5.07 -10.78
CA ARG A 79 4.45 -5.95 -11.28
C ARG A 79 5.05 -7.23 -11.87
N PRO A 80 4.26 -8.31 -11.93
CA PRO A 80 4.68 -9.56 -12.58
C PRO A 80 5.06 -9.38 -14.05
N ASP A 81 4.44 -8.41 -14.75
CA ASP A 81 4.71 -8.09 -16.16
C ASP A 81 5.98 -7.24 -16.38
N ASN A 82 6.68 -6.83 -15.32
CA ASN A 82 7.90 -6.04 -15.46
C ASN A 82 9.06 -6.91 -15.97
N LYS A 83 9.84 -6.38 -16.92
CA LYS A 83 11.06 -7.05 -17.39
C LYS A 83 12.10 -7.11 -16.26
N PRO A 84 12.98 -8.14 -16.21
CA PRO A 84 13.98 -8.30 -15.15
C PRO A 84 14.93 -7.11 -14.96
N GLN A 85 15.16 -6.34 -16.04
CA GLN A 85 16.05 -5.17 -16.04
C GLN A 85 15.37 -3.88 -15.55
N GLN A 86 14.06 -3.90 -15.31
CA GLN A 86 13.31 -2.72 -14.88
C GLN A 86 13.41 -2.57 -13.36
N LYS A 87 13.63 -1.34 -12.88
CA LYS A 87 13.63 -1.04 -11.44
C LYS A 87 12.35 -1.58 -10.78
N SER A 88 12.49 -2.04 -9.54
CA SER A 88 11.38 -2.60 -8.76
C SER A 88 10.26 -1.57 -8.52
N PHE A 89 10.53 -0.28 -8.65
CA PHE A 89 9.52 0.78 -8.71
C PHE A 89 9.97 1.89 -9.66
N GLN A 90 9.04 2.76 -10.04
CA GLN A 90 9.33 3.93 -10.85
C GLN A 90 8.57 5.14 -10.30
N VAL A 91 9.28 6.21 -9.92
CA VAL A 91 8.66 7.51 -9.69
C VAL A 91 8.27 8.11 -11.04
N LEU A 92 7.01 8.50 -11.19
CA LEU A 92 6.47 9.03 -12.44
C LEU A 92 6.32 10.55 -12.40
N GLN A 93 5.85 11.07 -11.26
CA GLN A 93 5.65 12.50 -11.10
C GLN A 93 5.79 12.90 -9.63
N LYS A 94 6.39 14.05 -9.40
CA LYS A 94 6.40 14.73 -8.10
C LYS A 94 5.56 15.99 -8.24
N PHE A 95 4.52 16.09 -7.42
CA PHE A 95 3.68 17.27 -7.34
C PHE A 95 4.12 18.05 -6.10
N GLU A 96 4.48 19.31 -6.30
CA GLU A 96 4.74 20.22 -5.18
C GLU A 96 3.43 20.58 -4.52
N VAL A 97 3.37 20.40 -3.20
CA VAL A 97 2.23 20.77 -2.38
C VAL A 97 2.80 21.66 -1.27
N PRO A 98 2.79 22.99 -1.46
CA PRO A 98 3.28 23.92 -0.45
C PRO A 98 2.53 23.74 0.87
N ASN A 99 3.21 23.96 1.99
CA ASN A 99 2.65 23.87 3.34
C ASN A 99 2.05 22.48 3.67
N CYS A 100 2.63 21.42 3.09
CA CYS A 100 2.23 20.02 3.28
C CYS A 100 3.19 19.27 4.22
N GLU A 101 3.75 19.97 5.20
CA GLU A 101 4.56 19.41 6.29
C GLU A 101 3.71 18.82 7.44
N ILE A 102 2.38 19.00 7.39
CA ILE A 102 1.45 18.47 8.39
C ILE A 102 1.31 16.95 8.22
N TRP A 103 1.21 16.25 9.35
CA TRP A 103 1.09 14.79 9.44
C TRP A 103 -0.38 14.35 9.38
N TYR A 104 -0.61 13.08 9.04
CA TYR A 104 -1.94 12.44 9.03
C TYR A 104 -2.92 13.00 8.00
N ILE A 105 -2.42 13.41 6.83
CA ILE A 105 -3.31 13.79 5.72
C ILE A 105 -3.91 12.52 5.12
N ARG A 106 -5.24 12.42 5.12
CA ARG A 106 -5.96 11.38 4.39
C ARG A 106 -6.21 11.85 2.97
N PHE A 107 -5.69 11.15 1.97
CA PHE A 107 -6.19 11.32 0.61
C PHE A 107 -7.69 11.04 0.62
N ALA A 108 -8.48 11.96 0.08
CA ALA A 108 -9.89 11.76 -0.20
C ALA A 108 -10.10 12.11 -1.66
N MET A 109 -9.93 11.12 -2.53
CA MET A 109 -10.45 11.21 -3.90
C MET A 109 -11.89 10.73 -3.85
N ASP A 110 -12.84 11.65 -3.81
CA ASP A 110 -14.25 11.34 -4.07
C ASP A 110 -14.48 11.44 -5.59
N ARG A 111 -15.13 10.43 -6.17
CA ARG A 111 -15.53 10.44 -7.58
C ARG A 111 -16.54 11.56 -7.86
N LYS A 112 -17.26 12.04 -6.85
CA LYS A 112 -18.20 13.17 -6.91
C LYS A 112 -17.55 14.55 -6.85
N MET A 113 -16.24 14.65 -6.56
CA MET A 113 -15.52 15.93 -6.53
C MET A 113 -15.05 16.37 -7.93
N LYS A 114 -15.80 16.03 -8.98
CA LYS A 114 -15.61 16.52 -10.36
C LYS A 114 -16.61 17.60 -10.67
#